data_AF-A0A1Q2YKR7-F1
#
_entry.id   AF-A0A1Q2YKR7-F1
#
_cell.length_a   1.000
_cell.length_b   1.000
_cell.length_c   1.000
_cell.angle_alpha   90.00
_cell.angle_beta   90.00
_cell.angle_gamma   90.00
#
_symmetry.space_group_name_H-M   'P 1'
#
loop_
_entity.id
_entity.type
_entity.pdbx_description
1 polymer ?
#
loop_
_entity_poly.entity_id
_entity_poly.type
_entity_poly.pdbx_seq_one_letter_code
_entity_poly.pdbx_strand_id
1 'polypeptide(L)'
;MAANVSCKVLSLTDDLSNAANDIDDLFRTILATKKPGYLYVPCDLVNVEIDSSNLIDIPAEALTLRMPSASSEAIERISNLIVSKLTAAEHPVVLCDILTDRFGQTKTLQTMVDLLKVPSCNSHMGKSLLNESQPWYIGDYNGAESNKTVQAYVQKADCFLHVGDYYNEINSGHWSLYDKIQPESIVLLNPEYIKVGNQIFENVSFEDILPSVLQKLSSVDSLPTYNIPKTIFQIEEIPSNTPISQTKMLETLQSFFKPNDVIVTETCSLMFGLPDVRLPNNTKVIGQHYYLSIGMALPCSFGVSVALAEMKHKDSRLILIEGDGAAQMTIQELSNYNRENVVKPLIILLNNNGYTVERIIKGPERDYNDIRPDWKWTQLLQTFGISDAKTAKVTTPQELDNALKQIGSDTTVPRLIEVTLDKLDVPWRFHKMVGN
;
A
#
# COMPACT_ATOMS: atom_id res chain seq x y z
N MET A 1 25.08 2.54 13.41
CA MET A 1 23.66 2.89 13.20
C MET A 1 23.08 2.26 11.93
N ALA A 2 23.69 2.47 10.74
CA ALA A 2 23.17 1.91 9.48
C ALA A 2 22.92 0.39 9.50
N ALA A 3 23.82 -0.40 10.11
CA ALA A 3 23.68 -1.86 10.18
C ALA A 3 22.37 -2.37 10.83
N ASN A 4 21.74 -1.58 11.72
CA ASN A 4 20.50 -2.00 12.39
C ASN A 4 19.24 -1.77 11.54
N VAL A 5 19.36 -1.01 10.45
CA VAL A 5 18.24 -0.61 9.58
C VAL A 5 18.52 -0.92 8.11
N SER A 6 19.52 -1.75 7.81
CA SER A 6 19.92 -2.09 6.45
C SER A 6 20.14 -3.60 6.32
N CYS A 7 19.68 -4.20 5.22
CA CYS A 7 19.96 -5.60 4.91
C CYS A 7 21.44 -5.85 4.62
N LYS A 8 22.15 -4.80 4.21
CA LYS A 8 23.59 -4.83 3.97
C LYS A 8 24.19 -3.43 4.04
N VAL A 9 25.43 -3.38 4.53
CA VAL A 9 26.22 -2.16 4.68
C VAL A 9 27.54 -2.37 3.96
N LEU A 10 27.87 -1.47 3.03
CA LEU A 10 29.14 -1.40 2.34
C LEU A 10 29.80 -0.05 2.62
N SER A 11 31.07 -0.08 3.01
CA SER A 11 31.92 1.10 3.12
C SER A 11 33.10 0.88 2.20
N LEU A 12 33.26 1.71 1.18
CA LEU A 12 34.43 1.65 0.32
C LEU A 12 35.68 2.10 1.09
N THR A 13 36.82 1.51 0.74
CA THR A 13 38.15 1.80 1.29
C THR A 13 39.13 2.07 0.14
N ASP A 14 40.37 2.43 0.47
CA ASP A 14 41.41 2.72 -0.53
C ASP A 14 41.71 1.54 -1.48
N ASP A 15 41.42 0.30 -1.07
CA ASP A 15 41.41 -0.85 -1.98
C ASP A 15 40.09 -0.88 -2.77
N LEU A 16 40.17 -0.44 -4.03
CA LEU A 16 39.05 -0.39 -4.97
C LEU A 16 39.05 -1.56 -5.97
N SER A 17 39.94 -2.54 -5.82
CA SER A 17 40.11 -3.63 -6.80
C SER A 17 38.84 -4.45 -7.04
N ASN A 18 37.93 -4.51 -6.05
CA ASN A 18 36.66 -5.23 -6.14
C ASN A 18 35.40 -4.34 -6.00
N ALA A 19 35.56 -3.01 -6.01
CA ALA A 19 34.50 -2.07 -5.66
C ALA A 19 33.21 -2.25 -6.48
N ALA A 20 33.33 -2.50 -7.79
CA ALA A 20 32.18 -2.72 -8.67
C ALA A 20 31.36 -3.96 -8.24
N ASN A 21 32.03 -5.08 -7.96
CA ASN A 21 31.37 -6.32 -7.54
C ASN A 21 30.73 -6.18 -6.15
N ASP A 22 31.38 -5.46 -5.23
CA ASP A 22 30.85 -5.24 -3.89
C ASP A 22 29.57 -4.37 -3.92
N ILE A 23 29.55 -3.34 -4.77
CA ILE A 23 28.37 -2.49 -5.01
C ILE A 23 27.24 -3.30 -5.65
N ASP A 24 27.54 -4.12 -6.66
CA ASP A 24 26.57 -5.02 -7.27
C ASP A 24 25.97 -5.98 -6.24
N ASP A 25 26.80 -6.58 -5.40
CA ASP A 25 26.37 -7.50 -4.35
C ASP A 25 25.52 -6.78 -3.29
N LEU A 26 25.79 -5.51 -2.99
CA LEU A 26 24.89 -4.66 -2.21
C LEU A 26 23.52 -4.53 -2.88
N PHE A 27 23.47 -4.17 -4.17
CA PHE A 27 22.21 -4.03 -4.90
C PHE A 27 21.44 -5.34 -5.06
N ARG A 28 22.11 -6.45 -5.35
CA ARG A 28 21.50 -7.79 -5.37
C ARG A 28 20.85 -8.12 -4.03
N THR A 29 21.53 -7.80 -2.92
CA THR A 29 20.96 -8.04 -1.58
C THR A 29 19.71 -7.17 -1.32
N ILE A 30 19.76 -5.88 -1.69
CA ILE A 30 18.60 -4.96 -1.58
C ILE A 30 17.42 -5.50 -2.41
N LEU A 31 17.68 -5.89 -3.65
CA LEU A 31 16.67 -6.39 -4.59
C LEU A 31 16.12 -7.76 -4.18
N ALA A 32 16.93 -8.65 -3.62
CA ALA A 32 16.48 -9.97 -3.16
C ALA A 32 15.65 -9.87 -1.88
N THR A 33 16.06 -9.01 -0.93
CA THR A 33 15.41 -8.90 0.38
C THR A 33 14.29 -7.87 0.44
N LYS A 34 14.20 -6.99 -0.58
CA LYS A 34 13.27 -5.83 -0.64
C LYS A 34 13.40 -4.89 0.57
N LYS A 35 14.62 -4.80 1.13
CA LYS A 35 14.97 -3.99 2.30
C LYS A 35 16.04 -2.95 1.93
N PRO A 36 16.12 -1.83 2.64
CA PRO A 36 17.14 -0.80 2.37
C PRO A 36 18.55 -1.35 2.61
N GLY A 37 19.52 -0.84 1.85
CA GLY A 37 20.96 -1.04 2.09
C GLY A 37 21.67 0.29 2.27
N TYR A 38 22.93 0.25 2.70
CA TYR A 38 23.73 1.44 2.94
C TYR A 38 25.07 1.35 2.22
N LEU A 39 25.40 2.38 1.45
CA LEU A 39 26.69 2.54 0.78
C LEU A 39 27.35 3.82 1.30
N TYR A 40 28.57 3.70 1.83
CA TYR A 40 29.43 4.84 2.15
C TYR A 40 30.58 4.92 1.16
N VAL A 41 30.73 6.09 0.53
CA VAL A 41 31.81 6.42 -0.40
C VAL A 41 32.59 7.60 0.19
N PRO A 42 33.86 7.40 0.61
CA PRO A 42 34.75 8.50 0.99
C PRO A 42 34.85 9.54 -0.12
N CYS A 43 34.86 10.82 0.22
CA CYS A 43 34.78 11.91 -0.77
C CYS A 43 35.98 11.97 -1.72
N ASP A 44 37.14 11.52 -1.27
CA ASP A 44 38.38 11.39 -2.04
C ASP A 44 38.33 10.23 -3.04
N LEU A 45 37.44 9.24 -2.85
CA LEU A 45 37.29 8.08 -3.73
C LEU A 45 36.24 8.27 -4.83
N VAL A 46 35.37 9.29 -4.76
CA VAL A 46 34.22 9.49 -5.68
C VAL A 46 34.65 9.59 -7.16
N ASN A 47 35.81 10.18 -7.43
CA ASN A 47 36.32 10.39 -8.80
C ASN A 47 37.46 9.44 -9.18
N VAL A 48 37.76 8.43 -8.36
CA VAL A 48 38.81 7.46 -8.68
C VAL A 48 38.29 6.48 -9.72
N GLU A 49 39.04 6.31 -10.81
CA GLU A 49 38.70 5.35 -11.85
C GLU A 49 38.88 3.91 -11.35
N ILE A 50 37.89 3.06 -11.62
CA ILE A 50 37.92 1.63 -11.33
C ILE A 50 37.76 0.84 -12.64
N ASP A 51 38.08 -0.45 -12.61
CA ASP A 51 37.83 -1.33 -13.74
C ASP A 51 36.32 -1.39 -14.06
N SER A 52 35.97 -1.13 -15.32
CA SER A 52 34.60 -1.10 -15.81
C SER A 52 34.18 -2.42 -16.47
N SER A 53 35.06 -3.43 -16.51
CA SER A 53 34.80 -4.73 -17.14
C SER A 53 33.49 -5.37 -16.63
N ASN A 54 33.18 -5.24 -15.32
CA ASN A 54 31.93 -5.72 -14.74
C ASN A 54 30.67 -5.14 -15.44
N LEU A 55 30.65 -3.86 -15.82
CA LEU A 55 29.50 -3.24 -16.50
C LEU A 55 29.26 -3.80 -17.91
N ILE A 56 30.30 -4.34 -18.54
CA ILE A 56 30.24 -4.93 -19.87
C ILE A 56 29.85 -6.41 -19.76
N ASP A 57 30.45 -7.11 -18.79
CA ASP A 57 30.32 -8.56 -18.62
C ASP A 57 29.03 -8.96 -17.92
N ILE A 58 28.48 -8.10 -17.06
CA ILE A 58 27.29 -8.37 -16.24
C ILE A 58 26.15 -7.42 -16.68
N PRO A 59 25.16 -7.91 -17.44
CA PRO A 59 24.02 -7.07 -17.81
C PRO A 59 23.21 -6.69 -16.57
N ALA A 60 22.59 -5.50 -16.57
CA ALA A 60 21.84 -4.98 -15.42
C ALA A 60 20.71 -5.93 -14.97
N GLU A 61 20.10 -6.68 -15.90
CA GLU A 61 19.08 -7.68 -15.63
C GLU A 61 19.60 -8.79 -14.69
N ALA A 62 20.91 -9.06 -14.71
CA ALA A 62 21.55 -10.04 -13.82
C ALA A 62 21.46 -9.65 -12.34
N LEU A 63 21.25 -8.38 -12.01
CA LEU A 63 21.00 -7.94 -10.63
C LEU A 63 19.64 -8.43 -10.09
N THR A 64 18.72 -8.77 -11.00
CA THR A 64 17.38 -9.29 -10.67
C THR A 64 17.25 -10.79 -10.88
N LEU A 65 18.26 -11.45 -11.44
CA LEU A 65 18.25 -12.90 -11.60
C LEU A 65 18.21 -13.58 -10.24
N ARG A 66 17.29 -14.53 -10.12
CA ARG A 66 17.03 -15.27 -8.90
C ARG A 66 17.10 -16.76 -9.19
N MET A 67 17.84 -17.49 -8.36
CA MET A 67 17.78 -18.94 -8.34
C MET A 67 16.55 -19.39 -7.55
N PRO A 68 15.88 -20.48 -7.94
CA PRO A 68 14.82 -21.07 -7.15
C PRO A 68 15.29 -21.32 -5.71
N SER A 69 14.44 -20.98 -4.76
CA SER A 69 14.72 -21.14 -3.32
C SER A 69 14.70 -22.60 -2.88
N ALA A 70 14.06 -23.48 -3.66
CA ALA A 70 13.91 -24.90 -3.37
C ALA A 70 14.09 -25.76 -4.64
N SER A 71 14.23 -27.08 -4.45
CA SER A 71 14.31 -28.01 -5.58
C SER A 71 12.99 -28.09 -6.35
N SER A 72 13.08 -28.48 -7.63
CA SER A 72 11.90 -28.63 -8.49
C SER A 72 10.87 -29.61 -7.92
N GLU A 73 11.31 -30.69 -7.26
CA GLU A 73 10.43 -31.67 -6.61
C GLU A 73 9.70 -31.08 -5.40
N ALA A 74 10.38 -30.24 -4.61
CA ALA A 74 9.78 -29.57 -3.47
C ALA A 74 8.72 -28.55 -3.93
N ILE A 75 9.06 -27.74 -4.94
CA ILE A 75 8.15 -26.78 -5.58
C ILE A 75 6.92 -27.52 -6.11
N GLU A 76 7.13 -28.59 -6.88
CA GLU A 76 6.03 -29.38 -7.44
C GLU A 76 5.12 -29.96 -6.36
N ARG A 77 5.70 -30.56 -5.31
CA ARG A 77 4.93 -31.15 -4.21
C ARG A 77 4.08 -30.11 -3.49
N ILE A 78 4.65 -28.96 -3.15
CA ILE A 78 3.97 -27.89 -2.43
C ILE A 78 2.86 -27.29 -3.30
N SER A 79 3.16 -27.00 -4.57
CA SER A 79 2.17 -26.49 -5.53
C SER A 79 1.01 -27.46 -5.73
N ASN A 80 1.27 -28.77 -5.86
CA ASN A 80 0.22 -29.79 -5.97
C ASN A 80 -0.69 -29.82 -4.73
N LEU A 81 -0.12 -29.67 -3.53
CA LEU A 81 -0.88 -29.62 -2.29
C LEU A 81 -1.80 -28.40 -2.23
N ILE A 82 -1.30 -27.22 -2.61
CA ILE A 82 -2.07 -25.97 -2.65
C ILE A 82 -3.18 -26.07 -3.71
N VAL A 83 -2.86 -26.53 -4.92
CA VAL A 83 -3.84 -26.73 -6.00
C VAL A 83 -4.96 -27.65 -5.54
N SER A 84 -4.62 -28.81 -4.95
CA SER A 84 -5.60 -29.78 -4.46
C SER A 84 -6.51 -29.18 -3.38
N LYS A 85 -5.96 -28.36 -2.50
CA LYS A 85 -6.73 -27.71 -1.43
C LYS A 85 -7.66 -26.62 -1.96
N LEU A 86 -7.19 -25.81 -2.91
CA LEU A 86 -8.01 -24.80 -3.59
C LEU A 86 -9.14 -25.46 -4.38
N THR A 87 -8.86 -26.48 -5.19
CA THR A 87 -9.87 -27.07 -6.08
C THR A 87 -10.89 -27.94 -5.36
N ALA A 88 -10.56 -28.46 -4.16
CA ALA A 88 -11.49 -29.21 -3.32
C ALA A 88 -12.31 -28.34 -2.35
N ALA A 89 -12.01 -27.05 -2.24
CA ALA A 89 -12.67 -26.14 -1.31
C ALA A 89 -14.08 -25.76 -1.78
N GLU A 90 -15.05 -25.78 -0.85
CA GLU A 90 -16.40 -25.26 -1.07
C GLU A 90 -16.46 -23.74 -0.84
N HIS A 91 -15.63 -23.23 0.08
CA HIS A 91 -15.57 -21.82 0.48
C HIS A 91 -14.13 -21.26 0.48
N PRO A 92 -13.41 -21.29 -0.65
CA PRO A 92 -12.08 -20.69 -0.69
C PRO A 92 -12.12 -19.17 -0.62
N VAL A 93 -11.09 -18.61 0.00
CA VAL A 93 -10.81 -17.16 0.04
C VAL A 93 -9.33 -16.95 -0.26
N VAL A 94 -9.04 -16.00 -1.16
CA VAL A 94 -7.69 -15.50 -1.41
C VAL A 94 -7.51 -14.12 -0.80
N LEU A 95 -6.57 -13.97 0.14
CA LEU A 95 -6.16 -12.69 0.71
C LEU A 95 -4.82 -12.27 0.09
N CYS A 96 -4.80 -11.14 -0.61
CA CYS A 96 -3.58 -10.51 -1.13
C CYS A 96 -3.04 -9.51 -0.10
N ASP A 97 -1.78 -9.67 0.29
CA ASP A 97 -1.10 -8.81 1.26
C ASP A 97 0.18 -8.19 0.69
N ILE A 98 0.73 -7.22 1.39
CA ILE A 98 1.71 -6.25 0.89
C ILE A 98 2.99 -6.87 0.32
N LEU A 99 3.45 -8.02 0.83
CA LEU A 99 4.67 -8.63 0.28
C LEU A 99 4.45 -9.17 -1.14
N THR A 100 3.19 -9.42 -1.54
CA THR A 100 2.86 -9.76 -2.92
C THR A 100 3.34 -8.68 -3.89
N ASP A 101 3.17 -7.40 -3.54
CA ASP A 101 3.68 -6.27 -4.33
C ASP A 101 5.19 -6.12 -4.20
N ARG A 102 5.73 -6.21 -2.98
CA ARG A 102 7.18 -6.04 -2.75
C ARG A 102 8.01 -7.06 -3.52
N PHE A 103 7.51 -8.27 -3.70
CA PHE A 103 8.15 -9.34 -4.47
C PHE A 103 7.61 -9.49 -5.90
N GLY A 104 6.84 -8.52 -6.41
CA GLY A 104 6.45 -8.45 -7.83
C GLY A 104 5.47 -9.53 -8.28
N GLN A 105 4.70 -10.12 -7.37
CA GLN A 105 3.78 -11.23 -7.63
C GLN A 105 2.32 -10.81 -7.82
N THR A 106 1.99 -9.52 -7.71
CA THR A 106 0.61 -9.01 -7.82
C THR A 106 -0.07 -9.44 -9.12
N LYS A 107 0.62 -9.35 -10.26
CA LYS A 107 0.07 -9.75 -11.56
C LYS A 107 -0.18 -11.25 -11.65
N THR A 108 0.74 -12.06 -11.11
CA THR A 108 0.60 -13.53 -11.05
C THR A 108 -0.63 -13.90 -10.23
N LEU A 109 -0.77 -13.28 -9.04
CA LEU A 109 -1.91 -13.53 -8.16
C LEU A 109 -3.23 -13.08 -8.78
N GLN A 110 -3.27 -11.88 -9.40
CA GLN A 110 -4.46 -11.40 -10.10
C GLN A 110 -4.88 -12.38 -11.20
N THR A 111 -3.93 -12.88 -11.99
CA THR A 111 -4.21 -13.87 -13.05
C THR A 111 -4.80 -15.15 -12.47
N MET A 112 -4.27 -15.64 -11.35
CA MET A 112 -4.79 -16.82 -10.65
C MET A 112 -6.22 -16.59 -10.14
N VAL A 113 -6.47 -15.44 -9.52
CA VAL A 113 -7.78 -15.08 -8.99
C VAL A 113 -8.81 -14.96 -10.11
N ASP A 114 -8.44 -14.36 -11.25
CA ASP A 114 -9.32 -14.20 -12.42
C ASP A 114 -9.61 -15.54 -13.13
N LEU A 115 -8.60 -16.42 -13.20
CA LEU A 115 -8.75 -17.77 -13.74
C LEU A 115 -9.74 -18.59 -12.92
N LEU A 116 -9.61 -18.54 -11.59
CA LEU A 116 -10.45 -19.28 -10.66
C LEU A 116 -11.82 -18.63 -10.42
N LYS A 117 -11.94 -17.32 -10.67
CA LYS A 117 -13.07 -16.49 -10.22
C LYS A 117 -13.37 -16.72 -8.73
N VAL A 118 -12.31 -16.77 -7.93
CA VAL A 118 -12.37 -17.12 -6.50
C VAL A 118 -12.64 -15.87 -5.65
N PRO A 119 -13.47 -15.96 -4.59
CA PRO A 119 -13.64 -14.89 -3.62
C PRO A 119 -12.28 -14.36 -3.14
N SER A 120 -12.04 -13.07 -3.33
CA SER A 120 -10.75 -12.46 -3.02
C SER A 120 -10.86 -11.16 -2.23
N CYS A 121 -9.84 -10.92 -1.42
CA CYS A 121 -9.69 -9.74 -0.57
C CYS A 121 -8.29 -9.14 -0.71
N ASN A 122 -8.16 -7.84 -0.45
CA ASN A 122 -6.89 -7.25 -0.05
C ASN A 122 -6.84 -7.16 1.48
N SER A 123 -5.64 -7.28 2.06
CA SER A 123 -5.39 -6.90 3.46
C SER A 123 -5.40 -5.38 3.61
N HIS A 124 -5.32 -4.88 4.85
CA HIS A 124 -5.21 -3.45 5.09
C HIS A 124 -3.98 -2.84 4.41
N MET A 125 -2.81 -3.47 4.54
CA MET A 125 -1.58 -3.03 3.87
C MET A 125 -1.57 -3.35 2.37
N GLY A 126 -2.34 -4.36 1.94
CA GLY A 126 -2.49 -4.79 0.55
C GLY A 126 -3.54 -4.00 -0.24
N LYS A 127 -4.08 -2.90 0.29
CA LYS A 127 -5.08 -2.07 -0.41
C LYS A 127 -4.64 -1.81 -1.85
N SER A 128 -5.59 -1.90 -2.80
CA SER A 128 -5.39 -1.70 -4.24
C SER A 128 -4.56 -2.73 -5.01
N LEU A 129 -4.05 -3.80 -4.36
CA LEU A 129 -3.22 -4.79 -5.06
C LEU A 129 -4.05 -5.66 -6.02
N LEU A 130 -5.17 -6.23 -5.56
CA LEU A 130 -6.14 -6.86 -6.44
C LEU A 130 -7.13 -5.85 -7.02
N ASN A 131 -7.59 -6.10 -8.24
CA ASN A 131 -8.59 -5.28 -8.91
C ASN A 131 -9.94 -5.34 -8.18
N GLU A 132 -10.30 -4.23 -7.54
CA GLU A 132 -11.48 -4.14 -6.69
C GLU A 132 -12.80 -4.02 -7.46
N SER A 133 -12.73 -3.84 -8.79
CA SER A 133 -13.90 -3.80 -9.66
C SER A 133 -14.39 -5.18 -10.07
N GLN A 134 -13.66 -6.25 -9.74
CA GLN A 134 -14.02 -7.61 -10.16
C GLN A 134 -15.22 -8.15 -9.37
N PRO A 135 -16.12 -8.94 -10.00
CA PRO A 135 -17.27 -9.51 -9.30
C PRO A 135 -16.89 -10.42 -8.12
N TRP A 136 -15.75 -11.11 -8.20
CA TRP A 136 -15.25 -12.01 -7.16
C TRP A 136 -14.41 -11.29 -6.09
N TYR A 137 -14.16 -9.99 -6.20
CA TYR A 137 -13.54 -9.22 -5.13
C TYR A 137 -14.60 -8.92 -4.05
N ILE A 138 -14.46 -9.49 -2.87
CA ILE A 138 -15.51 -9.44 -1.84
C ILE A 138 -15.33 -8.30 -0.85
N GLY A 139 -14.18 -7.62 -0.82
CA GLY A 139 -13.92 -6.58 0.18
C GLY A 139 -12.48 -6.58 0.66
N ASP A 140 -12.14 -5.57 1.45
CA ASP A 140 -10.92 -5.59 2.23
C ASP A 140 -11.15 -6.34 3.53
N TYR A 141 -10.17 -7.15 3.93
CA TYR A 141 -10.22 -7.97 5.14
C TYR A 141 -9.09 -7.60 6.10
N ASN A 142 -9.47 -7.18 7.31
CA ASN A 142 -8.59 -6.84 8.42
C ASN A 142 -9.07 -7.51 9.72
N GLY A 143 -9.31 -8.82 9.69
CA GLY A 143 -9.78 -9.57 10.86
C GLY A 143 -11.07 -9.02 11.45
N ALA A 144 -11.06 -8.77 12.76
CA ALA A 144 -12.17 -8.23 13.54
C ALA A 144 -12.61 -6.82 13.09
N GLU A 145 -11.75 -6.05 12.45
CA GLU A 145 -12.01 -4.69 11.96
C GLU A 145 -12.57 -4.65 10.54
N SER A 146 -12.85 -5.82 9.97
CA SER A 146 -13.46 -5.93 8.65
C SER A 146 -14.93 -5.48 8.66
N ASN A 147 -15.43 -5.12 7.47
CA ASN A 147 -16.86 -5.05 7.23
C ASN A 147 -17.51 -6.39 7.63
N LYS A 148 -18.67 -6.33 8.31
CA LYS A 148 -19.34 -7.51 8.91
C LYS A 148 -19.66 -8.60 7.87
N THR A 149 -20.02 -8.24 6.65
CA THR A 149 -20.34 -9.21 5.59
C THR A 149 -19.08 -9.91 5.09
N VAL A 150 -17.98 -9.17 4.92
CA VAL A 150 -16.67 -9.75 4.54
C VAL A 150 -16.18 -10.67 5.64
N GLN A 151 -16.21 -10.20 6.89
CA GLN A 151 -15.80 -10.98 8.06
C GLN A 151 -16.56 -12.31 8.17
N ALA A 152 -17.90 -12.27 8.07
CA ALA A 152 -18.74 -13.45 8.19
C ALA A 152 -18.55 -14.45 7.04
N TYR A 153 -18.11 -13.99 5.87
CA TYR A 153 -17.76 -14.87 4.76
C TYR A 153 -16.41 -15.53 4.99
N VAL A 154 -15.37 -14.74 5.31
CA VAL A 154 -14.00 -15.23 5.51
C VAL A 154 -13.91 -16.23 6.67
N GLN A 155 -14.66 -16.03 7.75
CA GLN A 155 -14.69 -16.95 8.90
C GLN A 155 -15.27 -18.34 8.58
N LYS A 156 -15.88 -18.53 7.41
CA LYS A 156 -16.37 -19.84 6.94
C LYS A 156 -15.42 -20.52 5.96
N ALA A 157 -14.27 -19.92 5.68
CA ALA A 157 -13.35 -20.43 4.68
C ALA A 157 -12.77 -21.79 5.08
N ASP A 158 -12.89 -22.77 4.18
CA ASP A 158 -12.29 -24.10 4.29
C ASP A 158 -10.93 -24.19 3.56
N CYS A 159 -10.61 -23.19 2.75
CA CYS A 159 -9.28 -22.87 2.26
C CYS A 159 -9.05 -21.34 2.29
N PHE A 160 -8.20 -20.87 3.20
CA PHE A 160 -7.82 -19.47 3.32
C PHE A 160 -6.38 -19.27 2.83
N LEU A 161 -6.22 -18.82 1.59
CA LEU A 161 -4.93 -18.58 0.95
C LEU A 161 -4.49 -17.13 1.17
N HIS A 162 -3.55 -16.92 2.08
CA HIS A 162 -2.94 -15.63 2.37
C HIS A 162 -1.60 -15.51 1.64
N VAL A 163 -1.52 -14.60 0.67
CA VAL A 163 -0.36 -14.44 -0.21
C VAL A 163 0.41 -13.17 0.13
N GLY A 164 1.72 -13.31 0.34
CA GLY A 164 2.60 -12.23 0.71
C GLY A 164 2.33 -11.70 2.12
N ASP A 165 2.11 -12.61 3.08
CA ASP A 165 1.68 -12.27 4.44
C ASP A 165 2.71 -11.41 5.18
N TYR A 166 2.23 -10.32 5.78
CA TYR A 166 3.02 -9.47 6.68
C TYR A 166 2.23 -9.21 7.97
N TYR A 167 2.35 -10.17 8.89
CA TYR A 167 1.55 -10.20 10.11
C TYR A 167 2.07 -9.21 11.17
N ASN A 168 1.28 -8.17 11.45
CA ASN A 168 1.50 -7.20 12.52
C ASN A 168 0.16 -6.73 13.08
N GLU A 169 0.16 -6.01 14.20
CA GLU A 169 -1.05 -5.59 14.92
C GLU A 169 -2.08 -4.89 14.01
N ILE A 170 -1.67 -3.91 13.21
CA ILE A 170 -2.56 -3.12 12.36
C ILE A 170 -3.08 -3.95 11.18
N ASN A 171 -2.19 -4.65 10.48
CA ASN A 171 -2.55 -5.43 9.29
C ASN A 171 -3.33 -6.72 9.60
N SER A 172 -3.39 -7.10 10.88
CA SER A 172 -4.14 -8.25 11.36
C SER A 172 -5.44 -7.89 12.09
N GLY A 173 -5.75 -6.59 12.20
CA GLY A 173 -6.86 -6.07 12.99
C GLY A 173 -6.80 -6.53 14.44
N HIS A 174 -5.72 -6.17 15.15
CA HIS A 174 -5.43 -6.63 16.51
C HIS A 174 -5.34 -8.16 16.65
N TRP A 175 -4.50 -8.78 15.81
CA TRP A 175 -4.16 -10.20 15.89
C TRP A 175 -5.32 -11.17 15.64
N SER A 176 -6.39 -10.68 15.01
CA SER A 176 -7.64 -11.43 14.80
C SER A 176 -7.83 -11.92 13.35
N LEU A 177 -6.84 -11.70 12.48
CA LEU A 177 -6.90 -12.03 11.05
C LEU A 177 -7.32 -13.48 10.78
N TYR A 178 -6.86 -14.41 11.61
CA TYR A 178 -7.13 -15.84 11.47
C TYR A 178 -8.24 -16.36 12.39
N ASP A 179 -8.91 -15.49 13.14
CA ASP A 179 -9.92 -15.90 14.11
C ASP A 179 -11.06 -16.66 13.45
N LYS A 180 -11.44 -17.78 14.08
CA LYS A 180 -12.51 -18.69 13.65
C LYS A 180 -12.27 -19.42 12.33
N ILE A 181 -11.10 -19.26 11.71
CA ILE A 181 -10.66 -20.09 10.58
C ILE A 181 -9.96 -21.32 11.16
N GLN A 182 -10.29 -22.51 10.67
CA GLN A 182 -9.63 -23.74 11.12
C GLN A 182 -8.15 -23.71 10.71
N PRO A 183 -7.18 -24.04 11.59
CA PRO A 183 -5.76 -23.99 11.26
C PRO A 183 -5.39 -24.77 9.99
N GLU A 184 -6.05 -25.89 9.75
CA GLU A 184 -5.90 -26.81 8.63
C GLU A 184 -6.36 -26.20 7.32
N SER A 185 -7.22 -25.18 7.36
CA SER A 185 -7.71 -24.42 6.21
C SER A 185 -6.74 -23.33 5.77
N ILE A 186 -5.82 -22.91 6.64
CA ILE A 186 -4.92 -21.79 6.38
C ILE A 186 -3.77 -22.23 5.46
N VAL A 187 -3.52 -21.44 4.42
CA VAL A 187 -2.36 -21.54 3.53
C VAL A 187 -1.66 -20.19 3.52
N LEU A 188 -0.41 -20.14 3.94
CA LEU A 188 0.41 -18.91 3.93
C LEU A 188 1.49 -19.04 2.87
N LEU A 189 1.57 -18.06 1.97
CA LEU A 189 2.62 -17.94 0.97
C LEU A 189 3.51 -16.75 1.31
N ASN A 190 4.62 -17.01 2.01
CA ASN A 190 5.59 -16.00 2.41
C ASN A 190 6.84 -16.04 1.48
N PRO A 191 7.63 -14.95 1.37
CA PRO A 191 8.96 -15.02 0.76
C PRO A 191 9.95 -15.96 1.48
N GLU A 192 9.78 -16.23 2.77
CA GLU A 192 10.75 -17.02 3.56
C GLU A 192 10.26 -18.45 3.86
N TYR A 193 8.95 -18.68 3.82
CA TYR A 193 8.34 -19.97 4.15
C TYR A 193 6.98 -20.17 3.46
N ILE A 194 6.54 -21.42 3.38
CA ILE A 194 5.18 -21.76 2.95
C ILE A 194 4.51 -22.57 4.05
N LYS A 195 3.28 -22.23 4.41
CA LYS A 195 2.48 -23.02 5.36
C LYS A 195 1.25 -23.58 4.65
N VAL A 196 0.97 -24.88 4.85
CA VAL A 196 -0.26 -25.53 4.39
C VAL A 196 -0.86 -26.34 5.54
N GLY A 197 -1.93 -25.82 6.14
CA GLY A 197 -2.48 -26.36 7.38
C GLY A 197 -1.43 -26.31 8.48
N ASN A 198 -1.12 -27.47 9.09
CA ASN A 198 -0.09 -27.57 10.13
C ASN A 198 1.33 -27.80 9.60
N GLN A 199 1.51 -27.97 8.28
CA GLN A 199 2.82 -28.20 7.69
C GLN A 199 3.48 -26.87 7.32
N ILE A 200 4.74 -26.70 7.71
CA ILE A 200 5.56 -25.55 7.34
C ILE A 200 6.75 -26.05 6.50
N PHE A 201 6.96 -25.40 5.36
CA PHE A 201 8.08 -25.61 4.46
C PHE A 201 8.98 -24.37 4.54
N GLU A 202 10.12 -24.51 5.22
CA GLU A 202 11.10 -23.44 5.37
C GLU A 202 12.01 -23.34 4.15
N ASN A 203 12.61 -22.16 3.94
CA ASN A 203 13.51 -21.88 2.82
C ASN A 203 12.83 -22.08 1.45
N VAL A 204 11.52 -21.82 1.38
CA VAL A 204 10.75 -21.86 0.15
C VAL A 204 10.00 -20.55 0.01
N SER A 205 10.28 -19.81 -1.06
CA SER A 205 9.64 -18.53 -1.38
C SER A 205 8.42 -18.76 -2.26
N PHE A 206 7.36 -18.01 -1.97
CA PHE A 206 6.18 -17.95 -2.84
C PHE A 206 6.46 -17.46 -4.27
N GLU A 207 7.60 -16.79 -4.51
CA GLU A 207 8.03 -16.43 -5.86
C GLU A 207 8.21 -17.66 -6.77
N ASP A 208 8.54 -18.83 -6.21
CA ASP A 208 8.61 -20.09 -6.94
C ASP A 208 7.26 -20.82 -6.97
N ILE A 209 6.53 -20.76 -5.86
CA ILE A 209 5.31 -21.54 -5.67
C ILE A 209 4.12 -20.95 -6.43
N LEU A 210 3.90 -19.63 -6.34
CA LEU A 210 2.71 -19.01 -6.93
C LEU A 210 2.66 -19.17 -8.47
N PRO A 211 3.76 -18.96 -9.23
CA PRO A 211 3.76 -19.24 -10.67
C PRO A 211 3.51 -20.72 -10.98
N SER A 212 4.08 -21.64 -10.19
CA SER A 212 3.87 -23.08 -10.34
C SER A 212 2.42 -23.50 -10.06
N VAL A 213 1.78 -22.92 -9.05
CA VAL A 213 0.35 -23.11 -8.75
C VAL A 213 -0.50 -22.58 -9.91
N LEU A 214 -0.24 -21.37 -10.39
CA LEU A 214 -0.97 -20.78 -11.54
C LEU A 214 -0.85 -21.65 -12.79
N GLN A 215 0.35 -22.13 -13.12
CA GLN A 215 0.58 -23.01 -14.27
C GLN A 215 -0.23 -24.30 -14.15
N LYS A 216 -0.22 -24.93 -12.97
CA LYS A 216 -0.95 -26.17 -12.71
C LYS A 216 -2.46 -25.95 -12.79
N LEU A 217 -2.99 -24.88 -12.19
CA LEU A 217 -4.40 -24.51 -12.31
C LEU A 217 -4.83 -24.27 -13.76
N SER A 218 -3.97 -23.66 -14.57
CA SER A 218 -4.22 -23.43 -16.00
C SER A 218 -4.27 -24.72 -16.81
N SER A 219 -3.76 -25.82 -16.27
CA SER A 219 -3.72 -27.14 -16.91
C SER A 219 -4.77 -28.11 -16.33
N VAL A 220 -5.60 -27.68 -15.38
CA VAL A 220 -6.70 -28.49 -14.85
C VAL A 220 -7.85 -28.48 -15.87
N ASP A 221 -8.33 -29.66 -16.26
CA ASP A 221 -9.40 -29.82 -17.27
C ASP A 221 -10.70 -29.09 -16.92
N SER A 222 -11.06 -29.08 -15.62
CA SER A 222 -12.26 -28.43 -15.12
C SER A 222 -11.99 -27.79 -13.76
N LEU A 223 -12.07 -26.46 -13.72
CA LEU A 223 -11.99 -25.70 -12.48
C LEU A 223 -13.36 -25.70 -11.77
N PRO A 224 -13.38 -25.78 -10.43
CA PRO A 224 -14.62 -25.63 -9.68
C PRO A 224 -15.24 -24.24 -9.88
N THR A 225 -16.56 -24.15 -9.69
CA THR A 225 -17.27 -22.88 -9.67
C THR A 225 -17.55 -22.51 -8.22
N TYR A 226 -17.07 -21.35 -7.79
CA TYR A 226 -17.27 -20.86 -6.44
C TYR A 226 -18.49 -19.95 -6.33
N ASN A 227 -19.17 -20.00 -5.18
CA ASN A 227 -20.22 -19.06 -4.87
C ASN A 227 -19.62 -17.71 -4.48
N ILE A 228 -20.05 -16.64 -5.15
CA ILE A 228 -19.62 -15.29 -4.82
C ILE A 228 -20.65 -14.66 -3.89
N PRO A 229 -20.28 -14.22 -2.68
CA PRO A 229 -21.22 -13.58 -1.77
C PRO A 229 -21.69 -12.24 -2.33
N LYS A 230 -22.97 -11.93 -2.12
CA LYS A 230 -23.47 -10.55 -2.29
C LYS A 230 -22.99 -9.72 -1.11
N THR A 231 -22.05 -8.83 -1.37
CA THR A 231 -21.43 -7.95 -0.38
C THR A 231 -22.07 -6.57 -0.44
N ILE A 232 -22.36 -6.01 0.73
CA ILE A 232 -22.93 -4.65 0.87
C ILE A 232 -21.78 -3.72 1.24
N PHE A 233 -21.39 -2.87 0.30
CA PHE A 233 -20.35 -1.85 0.49
C PHE A 233 -20.99 -0.53 0.89
N GLN A 234 -21.45 -0.46 2.13
CA GLN A 234 -21.89 0.80 2.74
C GLN A 234 -20.83 1.24 3.75
N ILE A 235 -20.38 2.49 3.62
CA ILE A 235 -19.51 3.12 4.60
C ILE A 235 -20.40 3.53 5.78
N GLU A 236 -20.09 3.01 6.98
CA GLU A 236 -20.88 3.32 8.17
C GLU A 236 -20.69 4.81 8.55
N GLU A 237 -21.80 5.48 8.85
CA GLU A 237 -21.81 6.91 9.14
C GLU A 237 -21.64 7.13 10.65
N ILE A 238 -20.58 7.87 11.01
CA ILE A 238 -20.38 8.38 12.36
C ILE A 238 -20.89 9.84 12.41
N PRO A 239 -21.66 10.23 13.44
CA PRO A 239 -22.05 11.62 13.64
C PRO A 239 -20.84 12.55 13.74
N SER A 240 -20.89 13.68 13.04
CA SER A 240 -19.86 14.72 13.07
C SER A 240 -20.49 16.06 13.48
N ASN A 241 -19.74 16.92 14.18
CA ASN A 241 -20.20 18.27 14.51
C ASN A 241 -19.97 19.27 13.36
N THR A 242 -19.33 18.85 12.26
CA THR A 242 -19.19 19.65 11.04
C THR A 242 -20.13 19.17 9.93
N PRO A 243 -20.51 20.03 8.96
CA PRO A 243 -21.39 19.63 7.87
C PRO A 243 -20.83 18.52 6.96
N ILE A 244 -19.50 18.45 6.82
CA ILE A 244 -18.80 17.33 6.18
C ILE A 244 -18.21 16.42 7.27
N SER A 245 -18.51 15.12 7.18
CA SER A 245 -17.85 14.08 7.97
C SER A 245 -16.81 13.33 7.14
N GLN A 246 -15.91 12.59 7.79
CA GLN A 246 -14.96 11.70 7.10
C GLN A 246 -15.68 10.60 6.32
N THR A 247 -16.84 10.11 6.79
CA THR A 247 -17.68 9.20 6.00
C THR A 247 -18.12 9.85 4.69
N LYS A 248 -18.69 11.06 4.72
CA LYS A 248 -19.12 11.77 3.50
C LYS A 248 -17.95 12.14 2.60
N MET A 249 -16.79 12.43 3.18
CA MET A 249 -15.55 12.65 2.45
C MET A 249 -15.13 11.38 1.69
N LEU A 250 -15.13 10.20 2.32
CA LEU A 250 -14.82 8.92 1.66
C LEU A 250 -15.80 8.61 0.53
N GLU A 251 -17.11 8.81 0.73
CA GLU A 251 -18.13 8.63 -0.32
C GLU A 251 -17.89 9.54 -1.53
N THR A 252 -17.53 10.80 -1.26
CA THR A 252 -17.24 11.80 -2.30
C THR A 252 -15.95 11.44 -3.06
N LEU A 253 -14.90 11.04 -2.35
CA LEU A 253 -13.63 10.62 -2.93
C LEU A 253 -13.76 9.33 -3.75
N GLN A 254 -14.51 8.34 -3.27
CA GLN A 254 -14.81 7.11 -4.01
C GLN A 254 -15.38 7.41 -5.40
N SER A 255 -16.29 8.39 -5.48
CA SER A 255 -16.93 8.81 -6.73
C SER A 255 -16.01 9.63 -7.64
N PHE A 256 -14.94 10.22 -7.08
CA PHE A 256 -13.98 11.05 -7.79
C PHE A 256 -12.79 10.26 -8.35
N PHE A 257 -12.41 9.16 -7.70
CA PHE A 257 -11.30 8.32 -8.14
C PHE A 257 -11.56 7.75 -9.53
N LYS A 258 -10.49 7.62 -10.31
CA LYS A 258 -10.48 7.13 -11.68
C LYS A 258 -9.47 6.00 -11.83
N PRO A 259 -9.63 5.14 -12.85
CA PRO A 259 -8.59 4.17 -13.19
C PRO A 259 -7.23 4.83 -13.35
N ASN A 260 -6.18 4.14 -12.94
CA ASN A 260 -4.78 4.60 -12.99
C ASN A 260 -4.41 5.73 -12.02
N ASP A 261 -5.30 6.16 -11.13
CA ASP A 261 -4.94 7.09 -10.06
C ASP A 261 -3.86 6.50 -9.15
N VAL A 262 -2.94 7.33 -8.68
CA VAL A 262 -1.98 6.97 -7.63
C VAL A 262 -2.27 7.83 -6.41
N ILE A 263 -2.74 7.18 -5.35
CA ILE A 263 -3.14 7.79 -4.09
C ILE A 263 -2.02 7.55 -3.09
N VAL A 264 -1.39 8.63 -2.63
CA VAL A 264 -0.46 8.60 -1.49
C VAL A 264 -1.24 9.04 -0.26
N THR A 265 -1.23 8.24 0.80
CA THR A 265 -1.94 8.53 2.04
C THR A 265 -0.98 8.64 3.21
N GLU A 266 -1.20 9.67 4.03
CA GLU A 266 -0.54 9.83 5.31
C GLU A 266 -1.18 8.94 6.38
N THR A 267 -0.43 8.73 7.46
CA THR A 267 -0.88 8.26 8.77
C THR A 267 -1.82 9.31 9.38
N CYS A 268 -3.04 9.34 8.86
CA CYS A 268 -4.13 10.19 9.30
C CYS A 268 -5.38 9.34 9.52
N SER A 269 -6.41 9.92 10.14
CA SER A 269 -7.67 9.22 10.42
C SER A 269 -8.31 8.59 9.18
N LEU A 270 -8.21 9.24 8.02
CA LEU A 270 -8.84 8.77 6.78
C LEU A 270 -8.18 7.50 6.22
N MET A 271 -6.91 7.26 6.53
CA MET A 271 -6.18 6.03 6.15
C MET A 271 -6.93 4.78 6.59
N PHE A 272 -7.49 4.80 7.81
CA PHE A 272 -8.27 3.68 8.36
C PHE A 272 -9.63 3.50 7.70
N GLY A 273 -10.14 4.51 6.99
CA GLY A 273 -11.38 4.45 6.22
C GLY A 273 -11.18 4.02 4.76
N LEU A 274 -9.95 4.07 4.23
CA LEU A 274 -9.66 3.65 2.85
C LEU A 274 -10.11 2.21 2.53
N PRO A 275 -10.04 1.22 3.44
CA PRO A 275 -10.56 -0.12 3.19
C PRO A 275 -12.06 -0.20 2.86
N ASP A 276 -12.83 0.85 3.15
CA ASP A 276 -14.25 0.94 2.76
C ASP A 276 -14.48 1.56 1.38
N VAL A 277 -13.43 2.14 0.79
CA VAL A 277 -13.49 2.76 -0.53
C VAL A 277 -13.17 1.72 -1.60
N ARG A 278 -14.13 1.47 -2.48
CA ARG A 278 -13.94 0.71 -3.71
C ARG A 278 -13.16 1.52 -4.73
N LEU A 279 -11.98 1.04 -5.09
CA LEU A 279 -11.13 1.73 -6.06
C LEU A 279 -11.41 1.26 -7.49
N PRO A 280 -11.35 2.17 -8.47
CA PRO A 280 -11.34 1.79 -9.88
C PRO A 280 -10.13 0.92 -10.24
N ASN A 281 -10.25 0.19 -11.35
CA ASN A 281 -9.18 -0.68 -11.84
C ASN A 281 -7.83 0.05 -11.99
N ASN A 282 -6.74 -0.64 -11.66
CA ASN A 282 -5.37 -0.13 -11.75
C ASN A 282 -5.10 1.15 -10.93
N THR A 283 -5.92 1.45 -9.93
CA THR A 283 -5.57 2.45 -8.91
C THR A 283 -4.46 1.90 -8.03
N LYS A 284 -3.52 2.74 -7.59
CA LYS A 284 -2.47 2.37 -6.64
C LYS A 284 -2.56 3.20 -5.38
N VAL A 285 -2.59 2.56 -4.21
CA VAL A 285 -2.50 3.20 -2.89
C VAL A 285 -1.10 2.99 -2.32
N ILE A 286 -0.48 4.07 -1.87
CA ILE A 286 0.83 4.07 -1.24
C ILE A 286 0.69 4.75 0.13
N GLY A 287 1.06 4.04 1.19
CA GLY A 287 1.03 4.56 2.56
C GLY A 287 1.88 3.73 3.48
N GLN A 288 2.20 4.27 4.66
CA GLN A 288 3.09 3.63 5.63
C GLN A 288 2.33 3.09 6.84
N HIS A 289 1.57 2.03 6.60
CA HIS A 289 0.68 1.38 7.57
C HIS A 289 1.39 0.55 8.67
N TYR A 290 2.73 0.59 8.74
CA TYR A 290 3.52 -0.13 9.76
C TYR A 290 4.49 0.79 10.50
N TYR A 291 5.33 1.54 9.79
CA TYR A 291 6.29 2.44 10.42
C TYR A 291 5.66 3.76 10.91
N LEU A 292 4.52 4.18 10.33
CA LEU A 292 3.62 5.22 10.86
C LEU A 292 4.30 6.55 11.24
N SER A 293 5.31 6.97 10.47
CA SER A 293 5.98 8.24 10.66
C SER A 293 5.18 9.35 9.97
N ILE A 294 4.50 10.18 10.75
CA ILE A 294 3.78 11.35 10.23
C ILE A 294 4.72 12.32 9.51
N GLY A 295 4.25 12.90 8.41
CA GLY A 295 5.02 13.77 7.52
C GLY A 295 5.72 13.04 6.37
N MET A 296 5.59 11.71 6.29
CA MET A 296 6.22 10.90 5.25
C MET A 296 5.48 11.00 3.91
N ALA A 297 4.16 11.14 3.92
CA ALA A 297 3.35 11.05 2.70
C ALA A 297 3.61 12.19 1.72
N LEU A 298 3.81 13.42 2.20
CA LEU A 298 4.17 14.55 1.34
C LEU A 298 5.47 14.33 0.54
N PRO A 299 6.65 14.05 1.15
CA PRO A 299 7.86 13.70 0.39
C PRO A 299 7.77 12.40 -0.39
N CYS A 300 7.04 11.40 0.10
CA CYS A 300 6.75 10.20 -0.67
C CYS A 300 6.00 10.55 -1.97
N SER A 301 4.99 11.42 -1.91
CA SER A 301 4.23 11.85 -3.08
C SER A 301 5.07 12.65 -4.06
N PHE A 302 6.09 13.38 -3.61
CA PHE A 302 7.05 13.99 -4.52
C PHE A 302 7.90 12.94 -5.24
N GLY A 303 8.42 11.93 -4.53
CA GLY A 303 9.13 10.81 -5.15
C GLY A 303 8.28 10.04 -6.17
N VAL A 304 7.02 9.77 -5.83
CA VAL A 304 6.04 9.15 -6.75
C VAL A 304 5.80 10.04 -7.97
N SER A 305 5.72 11.35 -7.77
CA SER A 305 5.55 12.32 -8.86
C SER A 305 6.71 12.29 -9.86
N VAL A 306 7.95 12.20 -9.37
CA VAL A 306 9.15 12.04 -10.22
C VAL A 306 9.06 10.72 -11.00
N ALA A 307 8.78 9.61 -10.31
CA ALA A 307 8.68 8.30 -10.95
C ALA A 307 7.60 8.25 -12.05
N LEU A 308 6.41 8.83 -11.80
CA LEU A 308 5.34 8.89 -12.79
C LEU A 308 5.72 9.71 -14.03
N ALA A 309 6.48 10.80 -13.84
CA ALA A 309 6.99 11.62 -14.94
C ALA A 309 8.00 10.85 -15.78
N GLU A 310 8.95 10.14 -15.14
CA GLU A 310 9.97 9.32 -15.82
C GLU A 310 9.37 8.15 -16.59
N MET A 311 8.38 7.47 -16.00
CA MET A 311 7.64 6.38 -16.64
C MET A 311 6.75 6.86 -17.80
N LYS A 312 6.58 8.17 -17.98
CA LYS A 312 5.68 8.79 -18.97
C LYS A 312 4.23 8.30 -18.86
N HIS A 313 3.79 8.05 -17.61
CA HIS A 313 2.42 7.64 -17.31
C HIS A 313 1.45 8.84 -17.44
N LYS A 314 1.09 9.19 -18.68
CA LYS A 314 0.27 10.37 -18.98
C LYS A 314 -1.17 10.30 -18.44
N ASP A 315 -1.66 9.10 -18.16
CA ASP A 315 -3.04 8.87 -17.71
C ASP A 315 -3.19 8.82 -16.19
N SER A 316 -2.09 8.83 -15.43
CA SER A 316 -2.12 8.73 -13.96
C SER A 316 -2.25 10.11 -13.31
N ARG A 317 -3.21 10.25 -12.38
CA ARG A 317 -3.28 11.41 -11.48
C ARG A 317 -2.63 11.06 -10.15
N LEU A 318 -1.79 11.95 -9.66
CA LEU A 318 -1.27 11.87 -8.30
C LEU A 318 -2.22 12.58 -7.33
N ILE A 319 -2.69 11.87 -6.32
CA ILE A 319 -3.55 12.38 -5.25
C ILE A 319 -2.83 12.13 -3.93
N LEU A 320 -2.61 13.18 -3.14
CA LEU A 320 -2.06 13.10 -1.79
C LEU A 320 -3.20 13.36 -0.79
N ILE A 321 -3.37 12.45 0.16
CA ILE A 321 -4.27 12.61 1.32
C ILE A 321 -3.38 12.87 2.54
N GLU A 322 -3.43 14.09 3.06
CA GLU A 322 -2.49 14.59 4.07
C GLU A 322 -3.23 15.18 5.27
N GLY A 323 -2.83 14.83 6.49
CA GLY A 323 -3.32 15.49 7.71
C GLY A 323 -2.61 16.82 7.96
N ASP A 324 -3.32 17.82 8.47
CA ASP A 324 -2.76 19.13 8.83
C ASP A 324 -1.53 19.02 9.77
N GLY A 325 -1.60 18.19 10.81
CA GLY A 325 -0.51 18.00 11.75
C GLY A 325 0.71 17.30 11.15
N ALA A 326 0.50 16.36 10.23
CA ALA A 326 1.56 15.67 9.51
C ALA A 326 2.25 16.60 8.49
N ALA A 327 1.45 17.40 7.78
CA ALA A 327 1.95 18.37 6.81
C ALA A 327 2.94 19.35 7.44
N GLN A 328 2.73 19.77 8.70
CA GLN A 328 3.66 20.68 9.40
C GLN A 328 5.08 20.12 9.57
N MET A 329 5.26 18.79 9.51
CA MET A 329 6.57 18.15 9.68
C MET A 329 7.47 18.32 8.45
N THR A 330 6.88 18.34 7.25
CA THR A 330 7.62 18.26 5.98
C THR A 330 7.13 19.26 4.93
N ILE A 331 6.39 20.30 5.33
CA ILE A 331 5.73 21.26 4.43
C ILE A 331 6.63 21.87 3.36
N GLN A 332 7.93 22.04 3.64
CA GLN A 332 8.92 22.59 2.72
C GLN A 332 8.99 21.83 1.39
N GLU A 333 8.58 20.56 1.39
CA GLU A 333 8.54 19.71 0.22
C GLU A 333 7.56 20.20 -0.86
N LEU A 334 6.55 21.01 -0.49
CA LEU A 334 5.67 21.69 -1.45
C LEU A 334 6.46 22.50 -2.49
N SER A 335 7.61 23.06 -2.10
CA SER A 335 8.47 23.84 -3.00
C SER A 335 9.01 23.04 -4.19
N ASN A 336 9.16 21.72 -4.03
CA ASN A 336 9.69 20.87 -5.09
C ASN A 336 8.70 20.69 -6.26
N TYR A 337 7.41 20.95 -6.06
CA TYR A 337 6.41 20.88 -7.13
C TYR A 337 6.47 22.03 -8.14
N ASN A 338 7.35 23.02 -7.94
CA ASN A 338 7.65 24.04 -8.95
C ASN A 338 8.54 23.51 -10.10
N ARG A 339 9.13 22.32 -9.96
CA ARG A 339 9.97 21.70 -11.02
C ARG A 339 9.14 21.35 -12.25
N GLU A 340 9.75 21.37 -13.44
CA GLU A 340 9.03 21.05 -14.69
C GLU A 340 8.80 19.54 -14.88
N ASN A 341 9.78 18.70 -14.54
CA ASN A 341 9.77 17.26 -14.82
C ASN A 341 9.10 16.42 -13.72
N VAL A 342 7.97 16.90 -13.19
CA VAL A 342 7.23 16.22 -12.12
C VAL A 342 5.72 16.29 -12.36
N VAL A 343 5.01 15.22 -12.00
CA VAL A 343 3.54 15.19 -12.01
C VAL A 343 2.96 16.10 -10.92
N LYS A 344 2.00 16.94 -11.27
CA LYS A 344 1.42 17.88 -10.31
C LYS A 344 0.34 17.20 -9.45
N PRO A 345 0.43 17.24 -8.12
CA PRO A 345 -0.50 16.53 -7.24
C PRO A 345 -1.81 17.29 -7.07
N LEU A 346 -2.88 16.56 -6.76
CA LEU A 346 -3.99 17.06 -5.97
C LEU A 346 -3.73 16.72 -4.51
N ILE A 347 -3.57 17.74 -3.67
CA ILE A 347 -3.43 17.59 -2.23
C ILE A 347 -4.80 17.78 -1.60
N ILE A 348 -5.31 16.74 -0.95
CA ILE A 348 -6.48 16.77 -0.10
C ILE A 348 -5.95 16.89 1.34
N LEU A 349 -6.03 18.10 1.88
CA LEU A 349 -5.54 18.40 3.22
C LEU A 349 -6.69 18.33 4.23
N LEU A 350 -6.56 17.45 5.22
CA LEU A 350 -7.52 17.26 6.29
C LEU A 350 -7.18 18.24 7.42
N ASN A 351 -7.95 19.33 7.51
CA ASN A 351 -7.83 20.32 8.56
C ASN A 351 -8.89 20.05 9.65
N ASN A 352 -8.55 19.16 10.58
CA ASN A 352 -9.30 18.90 11.81
C ASN A 352 -8.61 19.51 13.05
N ASN A 353 -7.74 20.50 12.81
CA ASN A 353 -7.10 21.34 13.81
C ASN A 353 -6.33 20.50 14.86
N GLY A 354 -5.54 19.51 14.42
CA GLY A 354 -4.63 18.75 15.27
C GLY A 354 -4.60 17.23 15.08
N TYR A 355 -4.00 16.53 16.04
CA TYR A 355 -3.78 15.08 15.95
C TYR A 355 -5.05 14.29 16.32
N THR A 356 -6.01 14.24 15.41
CA THR A 356 -7.31 13.56 15.62
C THR A 356 -7.16 12.07 15.98
N VAL A 357 -6.21 11.36 15.36
CA VAL A 357 -5.88 9.96 15.70
C VAL A 357 -5.52 9.83 17.18
N GLU A 358 -4.63 10.69 17.67
CA GLU A 358 -4.19 10.71 19.06
C GLU A 358 -5.28 11.16 20.03
N ARG A 359 -6.14 12.11 19.63
CA ARG A 359 -7.31 12.53 20.43
C ARG A 359 -8.25 11.37 20.74
N ILE A 360 -8.49 10.53 19.74
CA ILE A 360 -9.37 9.36 19.84
C ILE A 360 -8.71 8.22 20.62
N ILE A 361 -7.40 8.00 20.46
CA ILE A 361 -6.65 7.02 21.25
C ILE A 361 -6.61 7.45 22.72
N LYS A 362 -6.19 8.70 22.99
CA LYS A 362 -6.00 9.20 24.35
C LYS A 362 -5.94 10.72 24.45
N GLY A 363 -6.83 11.24 25.29
CA GLY A 363 -6.80 12.65 25.70
C GLY A 363 -7.40 13.56 24.64
N PRO A 364 -8.71 13.44 24.36
CA PRO A 364 -9.38 14.20 23.30
C PRO A 364 -9.21 15.73 23.44
N GLU A 365 -9.11 16.22 24.67
CA GLU A 365 -8.97 17.65 25.01
C GLU A 365 -7.56 18.03 25.50
N ARG A 366 -6.55 17.18 25.28
CA ARG A 366 -5.17 17.46 25.75
C ARG A 366 -4.43 18.35 24.75
N ASP A 367 -3.69 19.31 25.29
CA ASP A 367 -2.93 20.32 24.56
C ASP A 367 -1.81 19.74 23.68
N TYR A 368 -1.22 18.60 24.05
CA TYR A 368 -0.24 17.91 23.21
C TYR A 368 -0.81 17.39 21.88
N ASN A 369 -2.15 17.32 21.75
CA ASN A 369 -2.83 16.97 20.50
C ASN A 369 -3.17 18.19 19.64
N ASP A 370 -2.93 19.40 20.14
CA ASP A 370 -3.07 20.63 19.36
C ASP A 370 -1.79 20.91 18.57
N ILE A 371 -1.96 21.42 17.34
CA ILE A 371 -0.85 21.80 16.46
C ILE A 371 -0.74 23.32 16.38
N ARG A 372 0.22 23.84 15.61
CA ARG A 372 0.25 25.28 15.34
C ARG A 372 -0.98 25.68 14.52
N PRO A 373 -1.89 26.52 15.07
CA PRO A 373 -3.15 26.81 14.42
C PRO A 373 -2.96 27.81 13.27
N ASP A 374 -4.04 28.05 12.53
CA ASP A 374 -4.23 29.18 11.61
C ASP A 374 -3.28 29.30 10.41
N TRP A 375 -2.56 28.22 10.07
CA TRP A 375 -1.82 28.13 8.82
C TRP A 375 -2.76 28.42 7.64
N LYS A 376 -2.30 29.29 6.74
CA LYS A 376 -3.05 29.66 5.54
C LYS A 376 -2.78 28.64 4.44
N TRP A 377 -3.28 27.42 4.63
CA TRP A 377 -3.02 26.25 3.78
C TRP A 377 -3.18 26.54 2.29
N THR A 378 -4.27 27.23 1.90
CA THR A 378 -4.57 27.61 0.52
C THR A 378 -3.62 28.64 -0.08
N GLN A 379 -2.75 29.28 0.72
CA GLN A 379 -1.74 30.24 0.27
C GLN A 379 -0.35 29.62 0.17
N LEU A 380 -0.11 28.44 0.77
CA LEU A 380 1.25 27.89 0.91
C LEU A 380 1.92 27.57 -0.42
N LEU A 381 1.19 27.00 -1.40
CA LEU A 381 1.75 26.73 -2.72
C LEU A 381 2.28 28.01 -3.40
N GLN A 382 1.53 29.12 -3.29
CA GLN A 382 1.96 30.42 -3.80
C GLN A 382 3.14 30.97 -3.02
N THR A 383 3.15 30.85 -1.69
CA THR A 383 4.28 31.23 -0.83
C THR A 383 5.57 30.50 -1.22
N PHE A 384 5.49 29.24 -1.64
CA PHE A 384 6.62 28.46 -2.15
C PHE A 384 6.95 28.72 -3.63
N GLY A 385 6.35 29.73 -4.26
CA GLY A 385 6.67 30.19 -5.61
C GLY A 385 5.85 29.56 -6.74
N ILE A 386 4.78 28.81 -6.42
CA ILE A 386 3.89 28.18 -7.40
C ILE A 386 2.67 29.08 -7.61
N SER A 387 2.84 30.14 -8.39
CA SER A 387 1.84 31.21 -8.55
C SER A 387 0.56 30.79 -9.26
N ASP A 388 0.61 29.76 -10.09
CA ASP A 388 -0.49 29.21 -10.89
C ASP A 388 -1.25 28.08 -10.18
N ALA A 389 -0.85 27.73 -8.95
CA ALA A 389 -1.51 26.72 -8.15
C ALA A 389 -3.00 27.03 -7.95
N LYS A 390 -3.83 25.99 -7.99
CA LYS A 390 -5.28 26.09 -7.74
C LYS A 390 -5.60 25.62 -6.34
N THR A 391 -6.26 26.44 -5.55
CA THR A 391 -6.61 26.09 -4.18
C THR A 391 -8.09 26.33 -3.88
N ALA A 392 -8.64 25.52 -2.99
CA ALA A 392 -9.99 25.67 -2.47
C ALA A 392 -10.01 25.33 -0.98
N LYS A 393 -10.85 26.02 -0.21
CA LYS A 393 -11.20 25.65 1.15
C LYS A 393 -12.66 25.24 1.16
N VAL A 394 -12.96 24.08 1.75
CA VAL A 394 -14.31 23.49 1.76
C VAL A 394 -14.70 23.08 3.18
N THR A 395 -16.00 23.17 3.45
CA THR A 395 -16.62 22.91 4.76
C THR A 395 -17.86 22.02 4.67
N THR A 396 -18.31 21.69 3.45
CA THR A 396 -19.47 20.83 3.19
C THR A 396 -19.17 19.79 2.11
N PRO A 397 -19.92 18.67 2.05
CA PRO A 397 -19.76 17.67 0.98
C PRO A 397 -19.98 18.27 -0.42
N GLN A 398 -20.94 19.19 -0.56
CA GLN A 398 -21.23 19.84 -1.84
C GLN A 398 -20.09 20.77 -2.30
N GLU A 399 -19.45 21.47 -1.39
CA GLU A 399 -18.26 22.28 -1.69
C GLU A 399 -17.08 21.42 -2.11
N LEU A 400 -16.87 20.27 -1.44
CA LEU A 400 -15.83 19.30 -1.82
C LEU A 400 -16.07 18.75 -3.24
N ASP A 401 -17.28 18.27 -3.53
CA ASP A 401 -17.66 17.79 -4.86
C ASP A 401 -17.45 18.86 -5.94
N ASN A 402 -17.86 20.10 -5.67
CA ASN A 402 -17.66 21.23 -6.58
C ASN A 402 -16.18 21.52 -6.81
N ALA A 403 -15.36 21.55 -5.75
CA ALA A 403 -13.91 21.78 -5.86
C ALA A 403 -13.22 20.66 -6.66
N LEU A 404 -13.57 19.40 -6.43
CA LEU A 404 -13.06 18.25 -7.17
C LEU A 404 -13.41 18.32 -8.67
N LYS A 405 -14.62 18.78 -9.01
CA LYS A 405 -15.05 19.01 -10.40
C LYS A 405 -14.32 20.19 -11.04
N GLN A 406 -14.12 21.29 -10.32
CA GLN A 406 -13.54 22.52 -10.86
C GLN A 406 -12.02 22.46 -11.01
N ILE A 407 -11.31 21.95 -10.00
CA ILE A 407 -9.83 21.97 -9.97
C ILE A 407 -9.21 20.57 -9.83
N GLY A 408 -9.94 19.59 -9.31
CA GLY A 408 -9.39 18.27 -8.99
C GLY A 408 -8.85 17.50 -10.20
N SER A 409 -9.41 17.72 -11.40
CA SER A 409 -9.00 17.04 -12.64
C SER A 409 -7.94 17.79 -13.46
N ASP A 410 -7.56 19.02 -13.08
CA ASP A 410 -6.51 19.76 -13.79
C ASP A 410 -5.13 19.22 -13.39
N THR A 411 -4.44 18.51 -14.26
CA THR A 411 -3.11 17.95 -13.96
C THR A 411 -1.96 18.87 -14.34
N THR A 412 -2.23 20.08 -14.84
CA THR A 412 -1.20 21.01 -15.33
C THR A 412 -0.51 21.79 -14.22
N VAL A 413 -1.18 21.97 -13.09
CA VAL A 413 -0.69 22.74 -11.93
C VAL A 413 -0.91 21.96 -10.63
N PRO A 414 -0.13 22.23 -9.57
CA PRO A 414 -0.43 21.71 -8.24
C PRO A 414 -1.78 22.22 -7.73
N ARG A 415 -2.53 21.36 -7.04
CA ARG A 415 -3.82 21.71 -6.43
C ARG A 415 -3.83 21.40 -4.95
N LEU A 416 -4.50 22.24 -4.18
CA LEU A 416 -4.75 21.99 -2.75
C LEU A 416 -6.22 22.23 -2.42
N ILE A 417 -6.89 21.23 -1.90
CA ILE A 417 -8.22 21.35 -1.31
C ILE A 417 -8.07 21.16 0.20
N GLU A 418 -8.26 22.25 0.95
CA GLU A 418 -8.32 22.23 2.42
C GLU A 418 -9.73 21.86 2.84
N VAL A 419 -9.89 20.70 3.47
CA VAL A 419 -11.17 20.20 3.98
C VAL A 419 -11.23 20.47 5.48
N THR A 420 -12.15 21.34 5.91
CA THR A 420 -12.37 21.62 7.35
C THR A 420 -13.25 20.54 7.95
N LEU A 421 -12.74 19.85 8.96
CA LEU A 421 -13.37 18.69 9.60
C LEU A 421 -13.48 18.89 11.12
N ASP A 422 -14.38 18.16 11.76
CA ASP A 422 -14.47 18.09 13.22
C ASP A 422 -13.21 17.43 13.81
N LYS A 423 -12.79 17.92 14.99
CA LYS A 423 -11.60 17.49 15.73
C LYS A 423 -11.63 16.02 16.17
N LEU A 424 -12.83 15.46 16.31
CA LEU A 424 -13.08 14.11 16.84
C LEU A 424 -13.78 13.20 15.84
N ASP A 425 -14.05 13.68 14.62
CA ASP A 425 -14.64 12.86 13.57
C ASP A 425 -13.58 11.94 12.97
N VAL A 426 -13.88 10.65 12.87
CA VAL A 426 -13.02 9.60 12.32
C VAL A 426 -13.86 8.55 11.61
N PRO A 427 -13.29 7.78 10.67
CA PRO A 427 -14.00 6.64 10.07
C PRO A 427 -14.37 5.58 11.12
N TRP A 428 -15.48 4.87 10.90
CA TRP A 428 -15.99 3.85 11.82
C TRP A 428 -14.99 2.73 12.13
N ARG A 429 -14.15 2.36 11.18
CA ARG A 429 -13.11 1.35 11.39
C ARG A 429 -12.14 1.76 12.48
N PHE A 430 -11.72 3.02 12.47
CA PHE A 430 -10.80 3.52 13.48
C PHE A 430 -11.49 3.63 14.85
N HIS A 431 -12.74 4.06 14.90
CA HIS A 431 -13.53 4.06 16.14
C HIS A 431 -13.61 2.66 16.77
N LYS A 432 -13.87 1.63 15.95
CA LYS A 432 -13.89 0.23 16.36
C LYS A 432 -12.50 -0.29 16.77
N MET A 433 -11.46 0.08 16.02
CA MET A 433 -10.07 -0.28 16.27
C MET A 433 -9.63 0.14 17.68
N VAL A 434 -9.97 1.35 18.12
CA VAL A 434 -9.58 1.84 19.46
C VAL A 434 -10.53 1.41 20.60
N GLY A 435 -11.56 0.60 20.30
CA GLY A 435 -12.47 0.05 21.30
C GLY A 435 -13.50 1.04 21.89
N ASN A 436 -13.81 2.12 21.16
CA ASN A 436 -14.85 3.08 21.54
C ASN A 436 -16.23 2.69 21.03
#